data_AF-A0A1S3I1Z3-F1
#
_entry.id   AF-A0A1S3I1Z3-F1
#
_cell.length_a   1.000
_cell.length_b   1.000
_cell.length_c   1.000
_cell.angle_alpha   90.00
_cell.angle_beta   90.00
_cell.angle_gamma   90.00
#
_symmetry.space_group_name_H-M   'P 1'
#
loop_
_entity.id
_entity.type
_entity.pdbx_description
1 polymer ?
#
loop_
_entity_poly.entity_id
_entity_poly.type
_entity_poly.pdbx_seq_one_letter_code
_entity_poly.pdbx_strand_id
1 'polypeptide(L)'
;MASEDPKATRQQLFKNKGKDLEQQRLRRAEVTVELRKNKREEHLRKKRNVPQHENSTDSDDNDKPLMNQSLETIVQNAASPEPGVQLSAVQAARKLLSSDRNPPIDDLISSGILPILVHCLSCATK
;
A
#
# COMPACT_ATOMS: atom_id res chain seq x y z
N MET A 1 -48.51 -27.72 23.95
CA MET A 1 -47.75 -26.84 23.03
C MET A 1 -48.18 -25.41 23.36
N ALA A 2 -47.34 -24.63 24.05
CA ALA A 2 -47.69 -23.27 24.42
C ALA A 2 -47.73 -22.41 23.14
N SER A 3 -48.90 -21.85 22.84
CA SER A 3 -49.09 -20.87 21.78
C SER A 3 -48.39 -19.58 22.18
N GLU A 4 -47.21 -19.30 21.61
CA GLU A 4 -46.55 -18.02 21.84
C GLU A 4 -47.36 -16.87 21.23
N ASP A 5 -47.57 -15.83 22.04
CA ASP A 5 -48.36 -14.66 21.69
C ASP A 5 -47.68 -13.86 20.56
N PRO A 6 -48.29 -13.68 19.38
CA PRO A 6 -47.64 -13.05 18.22
C PRO A 6 -47.24 -11.58 18.47
N LYS A 7 -47.90 -10.92 19.43
CA LYS A 7 -47.51 -9.58 19.89
C LYS A 7 -46.21 -9.59 20.69
N ALA A 8 -45.93 -10.63 21.48
CA ALA A 8 -44.70 -10.77 22.25
C ALA A 8 -43.49 -11.02 21.33
N THR A 9 -43.65 -11.87 20.31
CA THR A 9 -42.62 -12.12 19.29
C THR A 9 -42.26 -10.85 18.52
N ARG A 10 -43.26 -10.03 18.14
CA ARG A 10 -43.03 -8.74 17.46
C ARG A 10 -42.28 -7.74 18.35
N GLN A 11 -42.55 -7.71 19.66
CA GLN A 11 -41.85 -6.83 20.59
C GLN A 11 -40.39 -7.24 20.83
N GLN A 12 -40.09 -8.54 20.83
CA GLN A 12 -38.72 -9.05 20.95
C GLN A 12 -37.87 -8.77 19.70
N LEU A 13 -38.49 -8.81 18.51
CA LEU A 13 -37.84 -8.49 17.23
C LEU A 13 -37.65 -6.98 17.00
N PHE A 14 -38.36 -6.13 17.75
CA PHE A 14 -38.25 -4.69 17.60
C PHE A 14 -36.93 -4.17 18.20
N LYS A 15 -36.10 -3.56 17.33
CA LYS A 15 -34.77 -3.03 17.68
C LYS A 15 -33.85 -4.14 18.23
N ASN A 16 -33.32 -3.94 19.44
CA ASN A 16 -32.43 -4.87 20.13
C ASN A 16 -33.07 -5.40 21.43
N LYS A 17 -34.38 -5.22 21.62
CA LYS A 17 -35.05 -5.48 22.92
C LYS A 17 -35.09 -6.96 23.29
N GLY A 18 -35.12 -7.86 22.31
CA GLY A 18 -34.97 -9.30 22.49
C GLY A 18 -33.56 -9.83 22.23
N LYS A 19 -32.57 -8.95 21.97
CA LYS A 19 -31.18 -9.37 21.80
C LYS A 19 -30.44 -9.23 23.12
N ASP A 20 -29.63 -10.21 23.45
CA ASP A 20 -28.77 -10.14 24.63
C ASP A 20 -27.80 -8.95 24.50
N LEU A 21 -27.90 -8.03 25.46
CA LEU A 21 -27.12 -6.79 25.50
C LEU A 21 -25.63 -7.10 25.70
N GLU A 22 -25.30 -8.14 26.46
CA GLU A 22 -23.92 -8.52 26.71
C GLU A 22 -23.25 -9.07 25.44
N GLN A 23 -23.92 -10.00 24.74
CA GLN A 23 -23.47 -10.41 23.40
C GLN A 23 -23.37 -9.24 22.41
N GLN A 24 -24.22 -8.21 22.51
CA GLN A 24 -24.08 -7.02 21.66
C GLN A 24 -22.84 -6.20 22.01
N ARG A 25 -22.48 -6.05 23.29
CA ARG A 25 -21.25 -5.38 23.72
C ARG A 25 -20.01 -6.16 23.26
N LEU A 26 -20.02 -7.48 23.42
CA LEU A 26 -18.94 -8.35 22.94
C LEU A 26 -18.75 -8.22 21.44
N ARG A 27 -19.83 -8.29 20.65
CA ARG A 27 -19.77 -8.07 19.19
C ARG A 27 -19.20 -6.70 18.81
N ARG A 28 -19.59 -5.63 19.52
CA ARG A 28 -19.02 -4.28 19.26
C ARG A 28 -17.52 -4.23 19.55
N ALA A 29 -17.07 -4.86 20.63
CA ALA A 29 -15.66 -4.93 20.97
C ALA A 29 -14.87 -5.71 19.92
N GLU A 30 -15.37 -6.88 19.52
CA GLU A 30 -14.77 -7.74 18.48
C GLU A 30 -14.64 -7.00 17.15
N VAL A 31 -15.72 -6.39 16.65
CA VAL A 31 -15.71 -5.61 15.40
C VAL A 31 -14.72 -4.45 15.47
N THR A 32 -14.60 -3.79 16.64
CA THR A 32 -13.63 -2.69 16.79
C THR A 32 -12.18 -3.20 16.70
N VAL A 33 -11.89 -4.35 17.30
CA VAL A 33 -10.56 -4.98 17.22
C VAL A 33 -10.27 -5.42 15.78
N GLU A 34 -11.23 -6.03 15.11
CA GLU A 34 -11.11 -6.45 13.71
C GLU A 34 -10.84 -5.25 12.79
N LEU A 35 -11.60 -4.16 12.92
CA LEU A 35 -11.38 -2.94 12.14
C LEU A 35 -9.97 -2.35 12.37
N ARG A 36 -9.48 -2.36 13.62
CA ARG A 36 -8.12 -1.90 13.93
C ARG A 36 -7.07 -2.81 13.31
N LYS A 37 -7.28 -4.12 13.35
CA LYS A 37 -6.39 -5.11 12.75
C LYS A 37 -6.34 -4.93 11.22
N ASN A 38 -7.50 -4.83 10.59
CA ASN A 38 -7.62 -4.63 9.14
C ASN A 38 -6.96 -3.32 8.70
N LYS A 39 -7.13 -2.22 9.43
CA LYS A 39 -6.43 -0.95 9.14
C LYS A 39 -4.91 -1.08 9.26
N ARG A 40 -4.41 -1.77 10.29
CA ARG A 40 -2.97 -2.03 10.45
C ARG A 40 -2.44 -2.89 9.31
N GLU A 41 -3.16 -3.94 8.93
CA GLU A 41 -2.79 -4.84 7.84
C GLU A 41 -2.81 -4.12 6.49
N GLU A 42 -3.83 -3.30 6.22
CA GLU A 42 -3.89 -2.47 5.01
C GLU A 42 -2.71 -1.50 4.94
N HIS A 43 -2.39 -0.83 6.05
CA HIS A 43 -1.23 0.06 6.13
C HIS A 43 0.08 -0.70 5.91
N LEU A 44 0.21 -1.89 6.50
CA LEU A 44 1.39 -2.74 6.31
C LEU A 44 1.51 -3.24 4.87
N ARG A 45 0.39 -3.61 4.24
CA ARG A 45 0.33 -4.07 2.85
C ARG A 45 0.71 -2.97 1.85
N LYS A 46 0.45 -1.70 2.21
CA LYS A 46 0.86 -0.52 1.43
C LYS A 46 2.31 -0.10 1.71
N LYS A 47 3.02 -0.74 2.65
CA LYS A 47 4.40 -0.39 3.00
C LYS A 47 5.31 -0.68 1.81
N ARG A 48 6.19 0.28 1.49
CA ARG A 48 7.14 0.17 0.36
C ARG A 48 8.13 -0.97 0.57
N ASN A 49 8.59 -1.55 -0.54
CA ASN A 49 9.69 -2.52 -0.56
C ASN A 49 11.03 -1.78 -0.37
N VAL A 50 11.28 -1.36 0.87
CA VAL A 50 12.57 -0.82 1.28
C VAL A 50 13.40 -2.00 1.77
N PRO A 51 14.62 -2.23 1.24
CA PRO A 51 15.53 -3.20 1.84
C PRO A 51 15.66 -2.85 3.32
N GLN A 52 15.26 -3.76 4.22
CA GLN A 52 15.49 -3.56 5.65
C GLN A 52 17.00 -3.62 5.87
N HIS A 53 17.65 -2.46 5.83
CA HIS A 53 18.95 -2.32 6.45
C HIS A 53 18.68 -2.40 7.95
N GLU A 54 18.85 -3.59 8.51
CA GLU A 54 18.88 -3.81 9.95
C GLU A 54 19.83 -2.76 10.55
N ASN A 55 19.31 -2.01 11.52
CA ASN A 55 19.96 -0.93 12.27
C ASN A 55 19.98 0.45 11.59
N SER A 56 19.05 1.31 12.01
CA SER A 56 19.39 2.71 12.26
C SER A 56 18.54 3.22 13.42
N THR A 57 19.03 2.92 14.63
CA THR A 57 19.00 3.91 15.69
C THR A 57 19.68 5.16 15.16
N ASP A 58 18.96 6.28 15.14
CA ASP A 58 19.50 7.63 15.16
C ASP A 58 20.64 7.90 14.16
N SER A 59 20.31 8.28 12.94
CA SER A 59 21.24 8.99 12.06
C SER A 59 20.45 9.88 11.09
N ASP A 60 20.17 11.09 11.55
CA ASP A 60 20.24 12.29 10.72
C ASP A 60 21.69 12.41 10.21
N ASP A 61 22.07 11.66 9.16
CA ASP A 61 23.14 12.09 8.25
C ASP A 61 23.29 11.12 7.07
N ASN A 62 23.61 11.69 5.90
CA ASN A 62 23.80 11.07 4.58
C ASN A 62 22.62 11.15 3.60
N ASP A 63 22.09 12.37 3.44
CA ASP A 63 21.78 12.90 2.11
C ASP A 63 23.07 12.96 1.27
N LYS A 64 23.58 11.79 0.84
CA LYS A 64 24.47 11.77 -0.32
C LYS A 64 23.59 12.08 -1.53
N PRO A 65 23.93 13.07 -2.38
CA PRO A 65 23.22 13.30 -3.63
C PRO A 65 23.54 12.14 -4.56
N LEU A 66 22.83 11.03 -4.40
CA LEU A 66 22.89 9.88 -5.28
C LEU A 66 22.30 10.31 -6.62
N MET A 67 23.20 10.71 -7.51
CA MET A 67 23.00 11.02 -8.92
C MET A 67 22.09 12.22 -9.20
N ASN A 68 22.74 13.34 -9.53
CA ASN A 68 22.19 14.41 -10.37
C ASN A 68 21.88 13.91 -11.80
N GLN A 69 21.14 12.80 -11.96
CA GLN A 69 20.42 12.58 -13.21
C GLN A 69 19.04 13.18 -13.01
N SER A 70 18.75 14.22 -13.79
CA SER A 70 17.40 14.77 -13.85
C SER A 70 16.44 13.62 -14.12
N LEU A 71 15.29 13.64 -13.45
CA LEU A 71 14.18 12.71 -13.69
C LEU A 71 13.91 12.56 -15.20
N GLU A 72 14.01 13.67 -15.93
CA GLU A 72 13.84 13.76 -17.37
C GLU A 72 14.87 12.93 -18.15
N THR A 73 16.13 12.94 -17.71
CA THR A 73 17.20 12.11 -18.28
C THR A 73 16.96 10.62 -18.05
N ILE A 74 16.45 10.24 -16.89
CA ILE A 74 16.10 8.84 -16.58
C ILE A 74 14.99 8.37 -17.52
N VAL A 75 13.96 9.19 -17.73
CA VAL A 75 12.83 8.88 -18.61
C VAL A 75 13.30 8.74 -20.05
N GLN A 76 14.13 9.68 -20.52
CA GLN A 76 14.67 9.65 -21.87
C GLN A 76 15.53 8.40 -22.11
N ASN A 77 16.41 8.05 -21.17
CA ASN A 77 17.25 6.87 -21.27
C ASN A 77 16.45 5.56 -21.15
N ALA A 78 15.36 5.55 -20.39
CA ALA A 78 14.45 4.39 -20.31
C ALA A 78 13.75 4.11 -21.66
N ALA A 79 13.49 5.16 -22.44
CA ALA A 79 12.92 5.05 -23.79
C ALA A 79 13.95 4.66 -24.86
N SER A 80 15.24 4.54 -24.52
CA SER A 80 16.30 4.19 -25.46
C SER A 80 16.11 2.78 -26.03
N PRO A 81 16.40 2.55 -27.32
CA PRO A 81 16.38 1.21 -27.92
C PRO A 81 17.57 0.35 -27.49
N GLU A 82 18.59 0.94 -26.86
CA GLU A 82 19.78 0.20 -26.40
C GLU A 82 19.50 -0.49 -25.05
N PRO A 83 19.60 -1.84 -24.96
CA PRO A 83 19.25 -2.56 -23.74
C PRO A 83 20.09 -2.16 -22.52
N GLY A 84 21.38 -1.82 -22.72
CA GLY A 84 22.26 -1.41 -21.63
C GLY A 84 21.86 -0.07 -21.00
N VAL A 85 21.51 0.90 -21.84
CA VAL A 85 21.06 2.23 -21.42
C VAL A 85 19.68 2.14 -20.75
N GLN A 86 18.77 1.38 -21.34
CA GLN A 86 17.45 1.14 -20.77
C GLN A 86 17.54 0.46 -19.39
N LEU A 87 18.35 -0.59 -19.25
CA LEU A 87 18.53 -1.29 -17.97
C LEU A 87 19.07 -0.36 -16.89
N SER A 88 20.09 0.44 -17.22
CA SER A 88 20.67 1.42 -16.30
C SER A 88 19.64 2.45 -15.83
N ALA A 89 18.84 2.97 -16.75
CA ALA A 89 17.78 3.93 -16.45
C ALA A 89 16.66 3.33 -15.58
N VAL A 90 16.21 2.12 -15.88
CA VAL A 90 15.21 1.41 -15.07
C VAL A 90 15.74 1.12 -13.66
N GLN A 91 17.01 0.75 -13.55
CA GLN A 91 17.66 0.57 -12.25
C GLN A 91 17.76 1.88 -11.46
N ALA A 92 18.06 3.00 -12.11
CA ALA A 92 18.07 4.32 -11.49
C ALA A 92 16.68 4.73 -10.99
N ALA A 93 15.64 4.57 -11.82
CA ALA A 93 14.25 4.81 -11.42
C ALA A 93 13.84 3.93 -10.23
N ARG A 94 14.22 2.64 -10.22
CA ARG A 94 13.96 1.73 -9.09
C ARG A 94 14.65 2.21 -7.82
N LYS A 95 15.93 2.62 -7.90
CA LYS A 95 16.68 3.13 -6.74
C LYS A 95 15.99 4.36 -6.17
N LEU A 96 15.64 5.34 -7.01
CA LEU A 96 14.93 6.57 -6.60
C LEU A 96 13.63 6.25 -5.84
N LEU A 97 12.86 5.27 -6.31
CA LEU A 97 11.61 4.83 -5.68
C LEU A 97 11.79 3.92 -4.45
N SER A 98 13.00 3.48 -4.12
CA SER A 98 13.27 2.56 -3.02
C SER A 98 14.18 3.13 -1.93
N SER A 99 15.02 4.14 -2.23
CA SER A 99 15.96 4.73 -1.29
C SER A 99 15.40 5.93 -0.52
N ASP A 100 14.58 6.76 -1.17
CA ASP A 100 14.10 8.01 -0.56
C ASP A 100 12.90 7.76 0.36
N ARG A 101 12.81 8.49 1.47
CA ARG A 101 11.65 8.49 2.37
C ARG A 101 10.44 9.12 1.68
N ASN A 102 10.65 10.15 0.86
CA ASN A 102 9.63 10.89 0.11
C ASN A 102 9.95 10.91 -1.39
N PRO A 103 9.89 9.77 -2.08
CA PRO A 103 10.27 9.68 -3.49
C PRO A 103 9.31 10.52 -4.35
N PRO A 104 9.78 11.06 -5.48
CA PRO A 104 8.98 11.86 -6.41
C PRO A 104 8.04 10.99 -7.25
N ILE A 105 7.04 10.38 -6.61
CA ILE A 105 6.09 9.45 -7.26
C ILE A 105 5.25 10.19 -8.29
N ASP A 106 4.70 11.35 -7.93
CA ASP A 106 3.80 12.09 -8.81
C ASP A 106 4.53 12.68 -10.02
N ASP A 107 5.76 13.16 -9.84
CA ASP A 107 6.59 13.65 -10.95
C ASP A 107 6.96 12.51 -11.89
N LEU A 108 7.28 11.33 -11.34
CA LEU A 108 7.59 10.16 -12.14
C LEU A 108 6.38 9.68 -12.95
N ILE A 109 5.17 9.73 -12.38
CA ILE A 109 3.93 9.44 -13.12
C ILE A 109 3.73 10.48 -14.24
N SER A 110 3.88 11.76 -13.90
CA SER A 110 3.68 12.87 -14.84
C SER A 110 4.69 12.87 -15.99
N SER A 111 5.91 12.36 -15.75
CA SER A 111 6.94 12.21 -16.78
C SER A 111 6.63 11.17 -17.87
N GLY A 112 5.60 10.34 -17.67
CA GLY A 112 5.19 9.35 -18.68
C GLY A 112 6.10 8.12 -18.75
N ILE A 113 6.86 7.81 -17.70
CA ILE A 113 7.73 6.62 -17.69
C ILE A 113 6.96 5.29 -17.55
N LEU A 114 5.73 5.31 -17.03
CA LEU A 114 4.96 4.10 -16.70
C LEU A 114 4.76 3.14 -17.89
N PRO A 115 4.37 3.59 -19.10
CA PRO A 115 4.23 2.71 -20.26
C PRO A 115 5.54 2.00 -20.63
N ILE A 116 6.67 2.69 -20.47
CA ILE A 116 8.01 2.13 -20.74
C ILE A 116 8.31 1.01 -19.75
N LEU A 117 8.11 1.26 -18.45
CA LEU A 117 8.33 0.25 -17.41
C LEU A 117 7.44 -0.98 -17.62
N VAL A 118 6.17 -0.78 -18.01
CA VAL A 118 5.24 -1.88 -18.33
C VAL A 118 5.74 -2.67 -19.55
N HIS A 119 6.22 -1.99 -20.59
CA HIS A 119 6.80 -2.65 -21.76
C HIS A 119 8.02 -3.50 -21.38
N CYS A 120 8.92 -2.99 -20.53
CA CYS A 120 10.08 -3.74 -20.03
C CYS A 120 9.70 -5.05 -19.33
N LEU A 121 8.56 -5.10 -18.63
CA LEU A 121 8.07 -6.34 -17.99
C LEU A 121 7.57 -7.37 -19.00
N SER A 122 7.03 -6.93 -20.13
CA SER A 122 6.54 -7.83 -21.19
C SER A 122 7.68 -8.49 -21.97
N CYS A 123 8.83 -7.83 -22.11
CA CYS A 123 10.00 -8.35 -22.80
C CYS A 123 10.66 -9.54 -22.09
N ALA A 124 10.47 -9.71 -20.77
CA ALA A 124 11.04 -10.83 -20.01
C ALA A 124 10.28 -12.17 -20.19
N THR A 125 9.13 -12.16 -20.89
CA THR A 125 8.24 -13.33 -21.03
C THR A 125 8.26 -13.98 -22.42
N LYS A 126 9.30 -13.74 -23.21
CA LYS A 126 9.54 -14.44 -24.49
C LYS A 126 10.90 -15.13 -24.50
#